data_AF-A0A4Y7QES0-F1
#
_entry.id   AF-A0A4Y7QES0-F1
#
_cell.length_a   1.000
_cell.length_b   1.000
_cell.length_c   1.000
_cell.angle_alpha   90.00
_cell.angle_beta   90.00
_cell.angle_gamma   90.00
#
_symmetry.space_group_name_H-M   'P 1'
#
loop_
_entity.id
_entity.type
_entity.pdbx_description
1 polymer ?
#
loop_
_entity_poly.entity_id
_entity_poly.type
_entity_poly.pdbx_seq_one_letter_code
_entity_poly.pdbx_strand_id
1 'polypeptide(L)'
;SSINSSSGFAPFELNYGIMPTMFRDIPHAKFDGVRQFAQRALDNLLMAHDAIIESRVFQTHHANRLRRPDERHAVGQLVYLSTQN
;
A
#
# COMPACT_ATOMS: atom_id res chain seq x y z
N SER A 1 3.77 -0.94 -6.90
CA SER A 1 4.34 0.39 -7.23
C SER A 1 3.40 1.12 -8.15
N SER A 2 3.14 2.41 -7.89
CA SER A 2 2.31 3.25 -8.78
C SER A 2 3.18 3.81 -9.91
N ILE A 3 3.66 2.93 -10.79
CA ILE A 3 4.38 3.31 -12.01
C ILE A 3 3.36 3.39 -13.15
N ASN A 4 3.42 4.44 -13.96
CA ASN A 4 2.60 4.54 -15.15
C ASN A 4 3.13 3.54 -16.20
N SER A 5 2.25 2.71 -16.76
CA SER A 5 2.63 1.68 -17.75
C SER A 5 3.15 2.25 -19.07
N SER A 6 2.72 3.46 -19.45
CA SER A 6 3.13 4.11 -20.70
C SER A 6 4.46 4.85 -20.58
N SER A 7 4.76 5.45 -19.42
CA SER A 7 5.99 6.24 -19.23
C SER A 7 7.06 5.50 -18.45
N GLY A 8 6.70 4.46 -17.69
CA GLY A 8 7.62 3.73 -16.81
C GLY A 8 7.99 4.49 -15.52
N PHE A 9 7.52 5.74 -15.36
CA PHE A 9 7.85 6.59 -14.22
C PHE A 9 6.68 6.71 -13.25
N ALA A 10 6.99 6.92 -11.97
CA ALA A 10 6.00 7.30 -10.99
C ALA A 10 5.63 8.80 -11.16
N PRO A 11 4.39 9.21 -10.85
CA PRO A 11 3.97 10.62 -10.95
C PRO A 11 4.86 11.59 -10.16
N PHE A 12 5.38 11.16 -9.01
CA PHE A 12 6.28 11.98 -8.20
C PHE A 12 7.65 12.20 -8.85
N GLU A 13 8.17 11.20 -9.56
CA GLU A 13 9.41 11.33 -10.33
C GLU A 13 9.23 12.31 -11.49
N LEU A 14 8.07 12.30 -12.14
CA LEU A 14 7.77 13.24 -13.23
C LEU A 14 7.60 14.68 -12.73
N ASN A 15 6.92 14.88 -11.59
CA ASN A 15 6.64 16.21 -11.06
C ASN A 15 7.82 16.82 -10.29
N TYR A 16 8.54 16.00 -9.53
CA TYR A 16 9.54 16.47 -8.54
C TYR A 16 10.94 15.90 -8.76
N GLY A 17 11.11 14.97 -9.71
CA GLY A 17 12.39 14.31 -9.97
C GLY A 17 12.84 13.31 -8.91
N ILE A 18 12.04 13.12 -7.84
CA ILE A 18 12.37 12.24 -6.72
C ILE A 18 11.16 11.41 -6.30
N MET A 19 11.41 10.17 -5.89
CA MET A 19 10.42 9.38 -5.17
C MET A 19 10.47 9.77 -3.69
N PRO A 20 9.39 10.30 -3.11
CA PRO A 20 9.38 10.63 -1.70
C PRO A 20 9.62 9.36 -0.87
N THR A 21 10.62 9.43 0.01
CA THR A 21 10.90 8.37 0.97
C THR A 21 10.25 8.71 2.30
N MET A 22 9.83 7.69 3.04
CA MET A 22 9.27 7.92 4.38
C MET A 22 10.38 8.40 5.32
N PHE A 23 10.09 9.45 6.09
CA PHE A 23 10.92 9.88 7.20
C PHE A 23 10.99 8.74 8.23
N ARG A 24 12.19 8.24 8.50
CA ARG A 24 12.42 7.17 9.49
C ARG A 24 12.75 7.72 10.87
N ASP A 25 13.42 8.87 10.90
CA ASP A 25 13.90 9.49 12.13
C ASP A 25 13.62 11.00 12.11
N ILE A 26 13.52 11.57 13.31
CA ILE A 26 13.34 13.01 13.48
C ILE A 26 14.70 13.69 13.35
N PRO A 27 14.85 14.64 12.41
CA PRO A 27 16.12 15.32 12.24
C PRO A 27 16.47 16.13 13.49
N HIS A 28 17.76 16.16 13.83
CA HIS A 28 18.27 17.06 14.86
C HIS A 28 18.12 18.51 14.39
N ALA A 29 17.06 19.17 14.86
CA ALA A 29 16.74 20.55 14.53
C ALA A 29 17.18 21.50 15.66
N LYS A 30 17.80 22.61 15.27
CA LYS A 30 18.17 23.72 16.18
C LYS A 30 16.95 24.35 16.88
N PHE A 31 15.78 24.27 16.25
CA PHE A 31 14.54 24.86 16.73
C PHE A 31 13.56 23.78 17.16
N ASP A 32 13.03 23.91 18.39
CA ASP A 32 12.12 22.91 18.96
C ASP A 32 10.78 22.81 18.20
N GLY A 33 10.29 23.91 17.62
CA GLY A 33 9.07 23.90 16.81
C GLY A 33 9.15 22.97 15.59
N VAL A 34 10.33 22.91 14.94
CA VAL A 34 10.56 22.01 13.80
C VAL A 34 10.54 20.55 14.25
N ARG A 35 11.09 20.26 15.43
CA ARG A 35 11.08 18.93 16.03
C ARG A 35 9.67 18.48 16.39
N GLN A 36 8.88 19.35 17.00
CA GLN A 36 7.47 19.07 17.34
C GLN A 36 6.63 18.83 16.09
N PHE A 37 6.85 19.61 15.02
CA PHE A 37 6.17 19.38 13.75
C PHE A 37 6.54 18.02 13.14
N ALA A 38 7.83 17.70 13.09
CA ALA A 38 8.31 16.41 12.57
C ALA A 38 7.77 15.22 13.37
N GLN A 39 7.73 15.33 14.71
CA GLN A 39 7.12 14.31 15.57
C GLN A 39 5.64 14.11 15.25
N ARG A 40 4.84 15.18 15.18
CA ARG A 40 3.41 15.09 14.84
C ARG A 40 3.18 14.48 13.46
N ALA A 41 4.01 14.84 12.49
CA ALA A 41 3.94 14.27 11.15
C ALA A 41 4.20 12.76 11.17
N LEU A 42 5.18 12.31 11.97
CA LEU A 42 5.49 10.89 12.16
C LEU A 42 4.34 10.15 12.85
N ASP A 43 3.79 10.72 13.93
CA ASP A 43 2.67 10.12 14.68
C ASP A 43 1.44 9.95 13.78
N ASN A 44 1.09 10.98 13.01
CA ASN A 44 -0.03 10.92 12.06
C ASN A 44 0.19 9.85 10.97
N LEU A 45 1.43 9.69 10.50
CA LEU A 45 1.77 8.68 9.50
C LEU A 45 1.64 7.27 10.07
N LEU A 46 2.10 7.04 11.30
CA LEU A 46 1.94 5.76 12.01
C LEU A 46 0.46 5.43 12.21
N MET A 47 -0.34 6.41 12.67
CA MET A 47 -1.80 6.24 12.81
C MET A 47 -2.47 5.89 11.48
N ALA A 48 -2.10 6.57 10.39
CA ALA A 48 -2.65 6.28 9.07
C ALA A 48 -2.29 4.86 8.60
N HIS A 49 -1.06 4.42 8.87
CA HIS A 49 -0.61 3.08 8.54
C HIS A 49 -1.40 2.00 9.30
N ASP A 50 -1.61 2.18 10.60
CA ASP A 50 -2.40 1.27 11.42
C ASP A 50 -3.85 1.20 10.93
N ALA A 51 -4.47 2.35 10.61
CA ALA A 51 -5.81 2.40 10.04
C ALA A 51 -5.93 1.67 8.70
N ILE A 52 -4.90 1.75 7.83
CA ILE A 52 -4.88 1.02 6.56
C ILE A 52 -4.77 -0.49 6.81
N ILE A 53 -3.92 -0.92 7.76
CA ILE A 53 -3.80 -2.34 8.12
C ILE A 53 -5.13 -2.86 8.66
N GLU A 54 -5.74 -2.15 9.60
CA GLU A 54 -7.03 -2.50 10.19
C GLU A 54 -8.11 -2.64 9.10
N SER A 55 -8.21 -1.65 8.22
CA SER A 55 -9.15 -1.66 7.10
C SER A 55 -8.92 -2.85 6.17
N ARG A 56 -7.66 -3.20 5.87
CA ARG A 56 -7.33 -4.38 5.05
C ARG A 56 -7.74 -5.67 5.73
N VAL A 57 -7.46 -5.84 7.03
CA VAL A 57 -7.86 -7.02 7.79
C VAL A 57 -9.38 -7.18 7.75
N PHE A 58 -10.12 -6.10 7.95
CA PHE A 58 -11.58 -6.11 7.88
C PHE A 58 -12.08 -6.49 6.48
N GLN A 59 -11.57 -5.82 5.44
CA GLN A 59 -11.93 -6.11 4.05
C GLN A 59 -11.64 -7.55 3.66
N THR A 60 -10.45 -8.07 3.99
CA THR A 60 -10.06 -9.45 3.71
C THR A 60 -10.94 -10.45 4.47
N HIS A 61 -11.25 -10.19 5.74
CA HIS A 61 -12.16 -11.03 6.51
C HIS A 61 -13.54 -11.12 5.84
N HIS A 62 -14.13 -9.99 5.46
CA HIS A 62 -15.44 -9.96 4.81
C HIS A 62 -15.44 -10.54 3.40
N ALA A 63 -14.40 -10.28 2.61
CA ALA A 63 -14.23 -10.89 1.28
C ALA A 63 -14.13 -12.41 1.38
N ASN A 64 -13.40 -12.94 2.37
CA ASN A 64 -13.26 -14.38 2.58
C ASN A 64 -14.56 -15.03 3.06
N ARG A 65 -15.39 -14.34 3.86
CA ARG A 65 -16.68 -14.88 4.32
C ARG A 65 -17.67 -15.18 3.19
N LEU A 66 -17.62 -14.41 2.10
CA LEU A 66 -18.49 -14.58 0.94
C LEU A 66 -17.83 -15.37 -0.19
N ARG A 67 -16.60 -15.84 0.01
CA ARG A 67 -15.89 -16.64 -0.99
C ARG A 67 -16.59 -18.00 -1.10
N ARG A 68 -16.99 -18.36 -2.33
CA ARG A 68 -17.48 -19.71 -2.61
C ARG A 68 -16.37 -20.72 -2.29
N PRO A 69 -16.71 -21.91 -1.75
CA PRO A 69 -15.74 -22.98 -1.65
C PRO A 69 -15.15 -23.25 -3.04
N ASP A 70 -13.84 -23.39 -3.13
CA ASP A 70 -13.21 -23.74 -4.40
C ASP A 70 -13.83 -25.05 -4.90
N GLU A 71 -14.22 -25.05 -6.17
CA GLU A 71 -14.66 -26.27 -6.83
C GLU A 71 -13.48 -27.23 -6.84
N ARG A 72 -13.65 -28.38 -6.17
CA ARG A 72 -12.61 -29.41 -6.17
C ARG A 72 -12.58 -30.05 -7.56
N HIS A 73 -11.56 -29.71 -8.34
CA HIS A 73 -11.33 -30.37 -9.62
C HIS A 73 -10.66 -31.72 -9.43
N ALA A 74 -11.13 -32.73 -10.17
CA ALA A 74 -10.51 -34.05 -10.17
C ALA A 74 -9.30 -34.08 -11.12
N VAL A 75 -8.35 -34.99 -10.85
CA VAL A 75 -7.22 -35.24 -11.76
C VAL A 75 -7.78 -35.73 -13.11
N GLY A 76 -7.44 -35.02 -14.20
CA GLY A 76 -7.94 -35.29 -15.55
C GLY A 76 -9.15 -34.45 -15.98
N GLN A 77 -9.69 -33.60 -15.11
CA GLN A 77 -10.79 -32.69 -15.46
C GLN A 77 -10.28 -31.53 -16.32
N LEU A 78 -10.91 -31.32 -17.48
CA LEU A 78 -10.63 -30.17 -18.35
C LEU A 78 -11.36 -28.93 -17.82
N VAL A 79 -10.63 -27.84 -17.64
CA VAL A 79 -11.15 -26.53 -17.22
C VAL A 79 -10.72 -25.45 -18.19
N TYR A 80 -11.58 -24.47 -18.42
CA TYR A 80 -11.25 -23.31 -19.25
C TYR A 80 -10.48 -22.28 -18.43
N LEU A 81 -9.31 -21.87 -18.93
CA LEU A 81 -8.49 -20.81 -18.34
C LEU A 81 -8.64 -19.55 -19.18
N SER A 82 -9.02 -18.44 -18.54
CA SER A 82 -8.90 -17.13 -19.16
C SER A 82 -7.45 -16.66 -19.06
N THR A 83 -6.81 -16.40 -20.19
CA THR A 83 -5.43 -15.92 -20.29
C THR A 83 -5.36 -14.41 -20.59
N GLN A 84 -6.44 -13.68 -20.37
CA GLN A 84 -6.49 -12.25 -20.63
C GLN A 84 -5.74 -11.51 -19.52
N ASN A 85 -4.62 -10.88 -19.88
CA ASN A 85 -3.81 -10.01 -19.01
C ASN A 85 -4.31 -8.57 -19.03
#